data_AF-A0A7S2J0D0-F1
#
_entry.id   AF-A0A7S2J0D0-F1
#
_cell.length_a   1.000
_cell.length_b   1.000
_cell.length_c   1.000
_cell.angle_alpha   90.00
_cell.angle_beta   90.00
_cell.angle_gamma   90.00
#
_symmetry.space_group_name_H-M   'P 1'
#
loop_
_entity.id
_entity.type
_entity.pdbx_description
1 polymer ?
#
loop_
_entity_poly.entity_id
_entity_poly.type
_entity_poly.pdbx_seq_one_letter_code
_entity_poly.pdbx_strand_id
1 'polypeptide(L)'
;PRGSQWRVAAKRYELSEGGSLRLPQDAGEASAGLSRLRTDLYQELLVLAQFEHPHCTKMFECFSSEERHWLILELCEGGELFGLIREAAAAKGAEQGAFDEPEARRFMRQMLAALLYLHGHRIAHCDVKPENFLFAGAPGSPTSHVLKLCDFGSSVVLTDERPRAANSTCTLSYTPPEVFAQRGMDCGGDCWSLGVVLYALLVGLSPFRARGEAQQSTVRRISVGDFYRDRGAWRRLSAEAHDLVGSFMEVDETRRLSCQAARPHPWLLHPPGEDGRGQEEGGMCGGQAPAYRFLTPLSSNKDTLESYAVHGPELLSCMRRFVRLDAVQKLVFMACAQAIPSLKVMACISPVPWYDLYFALDADANGRLSMAELGDGLRALLLGQSPTADPANLAETARGLDLDGNGDVEWAEWVALAIFSTPDLLDCDEPLEIAFRWLDGASGDGVLDAKDLVRFLPGATRKQVAQAVRPMARSPRAACQGEGAGLTLVDMQFLMRVARAGDTSEPHGA
;
A
#
# COMPACT_ATOMS: atom_id res chain seq x y z
N PRO A 1 -15.61 20.65 7.69
CA PRO A 1 -15.52 21.43 6.42
C PRO A 1 -16.68 21.07 5.47
N ARG A 2 -17.54 22.04 5.11
CA ARG A 2 -18.41 21.91 3.94
C ARG A 2 -17.55 22.29 2.72
N GLY A 3 -17.12 21.33 1.91
CA GLY A 3 -16.33 21.63 0.70
C GLY A 3 -15.24 20.63 0.29
N SER A 4 -15.00 19.56 1.04
CA SER A 4 -14.10 18.48 0.58
C SER A 4 -14.64 17.91 -0.74
N GLN A 5 -13.78 17.87 -1.77
CA GLN A 5 -14.09 17.24 -3.05
C GLN A 5 -13.86 15.73 -2.99
N TRP A 6 -13.09 15.25 -2.01
CA TRP A 6 -12.70 13.85 -1.92
C TRP A 6 -13.77 13.06 -1.18
N ARG A 7 -14.23 11.99 -1.84
CA ARG A 7 -15.12 11.02 -1.22
C ARG A 7 -14.27 10.03 -0.43
N VAL A 8 -14.68 9.78 0.80
CA VAL A 8 -13.99 8.86 1.73
C VAL A 8 -14.95 7.77 2.20
N ALA A 9 -14.39 6.62 2.58
CA ALA A 9 -15.12 5.60 3.33
C ALA A 9 -15.01 5.91 4.83
N ALA A 10 -16.10 5.75 5.58
CA ALA A 10 -16.10 5.96 7.02
C ALA A 10 -16.55 4.66 7.71
N LYS A 11 -15.61 4.00 8.39
CA LYS A 11 -15.88 2.78 9.17
C LYS A 11 -16.14 3.15 10.62
N ARG A 12 -17.30 2.76 11.15
CA ARG A 12 -17.73 3.11 12.51
C ARG A 12 -17.68 1.91 13.44
N TYR A 13 -17.06 2.11 14.60
CA TYR A 13 -17.08 1.21 15.75
C TYR A 13 -17.91 1.82 16.88
N GLU A 14 -18.86 1.06 17.41
CA GLU A 14 -19.67 1.45 18.59
C GLU A 14 -19.30 0.55 19.77
N LEU A 15 -18.60 1.11 20.76
CA LEU A 15 -18.16 0.40 21.96
C LEU A 15 -19.14 0.68 23.10
N SER A 16 -19.72 -0.38 23.67
CA SER A 16 -20.75 -0.30 24.71
C SER A 16 -20.23 0.04 26.12
N GLU A 17 -18.92 0.19 26.30
CA GLU A 17 -18.29 0.56 27.58
C GLU A 17 -17.37 1.77 27.35
N GLY A 18 -17.79 2.93 27.86
CA GLY A 18 -17.05 4.19 27.76
C GLY A 18 -15.67 4.07 28.42
N GLY A 19 -14.64 4.12 27.60
CA GLY A 19 -13.25 4.09 28.05
C GLY A 19 -12.38 4.78 27.02
N SER A 20 -11.52 5.69 27.47
CA SER A 20 -10.56 6.36 26.59
C SER A 20 -9.69 5.33 25.88
N LEU A 21 -9.65 5.42 24.55
CA LEU A 21 -8.80 4.62 23.68
C LEU A 21 -7.34 5.06 23.88
N ARG A 22 -6.71 4.65 25.00
CA ARG A 22 -5.27 4.88 25.18
C ARG A 22 -4.54 3.80 24.41
N LEU A 23 -3.75 4.21 23.40
CA LEU A 23 -2.75 3.34 22.78
C LEU A 23 -1.89 2.76 23.91
N PRO A 24 -1.83 1.42 24.09
CA PRO A 24 -0.96 0.84 25.09
C PRO A 24 0.49 1.19 24.73
N GLN A 25 1.17 1.94 25.59
CA GLN A 25 2.61 2.20 25.42
C GLN A 25 3.44 0.93 25.67
N ASP A 26 2.83 -0.12 26.22
CA ASP A 26 3.42 -1.44 26.43
C ASP A 26 2.42 -2.53 26.02
N ALA A 27 2.77 -3.35 25.02
CA ALA A 27 1.99 -4.52 24.55
C ALA A 27 1.96 -5.70 25.56
N GLY A 28 2.38 -5.47 26.80
CA GLY A 28 2.67 -6.49 27.80
C GLY A 28 1.45 -7.13 28.44
N GLU A 29 0.47 -6.35 28.90
CA GLU A 29 -0.61 -6.90 29.75
C GLU A 29 -1.93 -6.13 29.56
N ALA A 30 -2.78 -6.61 28.65
CA ALA A 30 -4.25 -6.54 28.74
C ALA A 30 -4.88 -7.03 27.41
N SER A 31 -5.01 -8.34 27.21
CA SER A 31 -5.96 -8.91 26.21
C SER A 31 -7.08 -9.70 26.89
N ALA A 32 -6.92 -10.06 28.17
CA ALA A 32 -7.80 -10.98 28.89
C ALA A 32 -9.19 -10.41 29.30
N GLY A 33 -9.67 -9.32 28.69
CA GLY A 33 -10.94 -8.72 29.07
C GLY A 33 -11.48 -7.59 28.19
N LEU A 34 -11.01 -7.44 26.93
CA LEU A 34 -11.64 -6.51 25.99
C LEU A 34 -12.75 -7.23 25.22
N SER A 35 -13.84 -6.52 24.91
CA SER A 35 -14.80 -7.01 23.92
C SER A 35 -14.07 -7.23 22.59
N ARG A 36 -14.54 -8.21 21.80
CA ARG A 36 -13.94 -8.55 20.51
C ARG A 36 -13.85 -7.33 19.58
N LEU A 37 -14.94 -6.59 19.47
CA LEU A 37 -15.00 -5.36 18.67
C LEU A 37 -13.94 -4.32 19.07
N ARG A 38 -13.63 -4.23 20.37
CA ARG A 38 -12.59 -3.33 20.88
C ARG A 38 -11.20 -3.83 20.46
N THR A 39 -10.96 -5.14 20.51
CA THR A 39 -9.71 -5.75 20.04
C THR A 39 -9.51 -5.51 18.55
N ASP A 40 -10.56 -5.71 17.75
CA ASP A 40 -10.51 -5.53 16.29
C ASP A 40 -10.17 -4.07 15.93
N LEU A 41 -10.80 -3.09 16.59
CA LEU A 41 -10.49 -1.67 16.43
C LEU A 41 -9.02 -1.35 16.77
N TYR A 42 -8.52 -1.87 17.89
CA TYR A 42 -7.13 -1.64 18.29
C TYR A 42 -6.14 -2.22 17.29
N GLN A 43 -6.39 -3.45 16.80
CA GLN A 43 -5.53 -4.07 15.79
C GLN A 43 -5.56 -3.30 14.48
N GLU A 44 -6.76 -2.93 14.00
CA GLU A 44 -6.90 -2.17 12.77
C GLU A 44 -6.19 -0.81 12.85
N LEU A 45 -6.34 -0.08 13.96
CA LEU A 45 -5.62 1.17 14.19
C LEU A 45 -4.10 0.98 14.26
N LEU A 46 -3.65 -0.04 15.00
CA LEU A 46 -2.23 -0.35 15.14
C LEU A 46 -1.62 -0.63 13.77
N VAL A 47 -2.29 -1.43 12.96
CA VAL A 47 -1.83 -1.87 11.65
C VAL A 47 -1.90 -0.72 10.62
N LEU A 48 -3.05 -0.04 10.49
CA LEU A 48 -3.23 1.04 9.52
C LEU A 48 -2.42 2.31 9.82
N ALA A 49 -1.98 2.51 11.07
CA ALA A 49 -1.11 3.64 11.43
C ALA A 49 0.37 3.40 11.11
N GLN A 50 0.78 2.16 10.86
CA GLN A 50 2.19 1.78 10.72
C GLN A 50 2.65 1.60 9.28
N PHE A 51 1.75 1.64 8.30
CA PHE A 51 2.09 1.21 6.95
C PHE A 51 1.34 2.03 5.89
N GLU A 52 1.96 2.17 4.73
CA GLU A 52 1.29 2.66 3.53
C GLU A 52 1.76 1.85 2.31
N HIS A 53 0.81 1.19 1.65
CA HIS A 53 1.08 0.42 0.44
C HIS A 53 -0.05 0.63 -0.58
N PRO A 54 0.26 0.82 -1.88
CA PRO A 54 -0.76 1.08 -2.88
C PRO A 54 -1.85 0.02 -3.04
N HIS A 55 -1.53 -1.24 -2.76
CA HIS A 55 -2.50 -2.35 -2.78
C HIS A 55 -3.13 -2.64 -1.40
N CYS A 56 -3.01 -1.73 -0.45
CA CYS A 56 -3.75 -1.74 0.81
C CYS A 56 -4.58 -0.44 0.93
N THR A 57 -5.72 -0.49 1.61
CA THR A 57 -6.53 0.73 1.84
C THR A 57 -5.83 1.64 2.83
N LYS A 58 -5.68 2.92 2.47
CA LYS A 58 -5.10 3.94 3.35
C LYS A 58 -6.10 4.40 4.41
N MET A 59 -5.61 4.65 5.63
CA MET A 59 -6.33 5.41 6.64
C MET A 59 -5.84 6.85 6.62
N PHE A 60 -6.77 7.80 6.44
CA PHE A 60 -6.44 9.22 6.46
C PHE A 60 -6.48 9.81 7.87
N GLU A 61 -7.54 9.53 8.60
CA GLU A 61 -7.78 10.10 9.93
C GLU A 61 -8.59 9.11 10.79
N CYS A 62 -8.44 9.21 12.11
CA CYS A 62 -9.29 8.52 13.07
C CYS A 62 -9.91 9.53 14.03
N PHE A 63 -11.23 9.47 14.21
CA PHE A 63 -11.95 10.25 15.21
C PHE A 63 -12.48 9.33 16.30
N SER A 64 -12.37 9.78 17.55
CA SER A 64 -12.89 9.06 18.70
C SER A 64 -13.74 9.97 19.58
N SER A 65 -14.93 9.51 19.96
CA SER A 65 -15.67 9.97 21.14
C SER A 65 -15.71 8.84 22.19
N GLU A 66 -16.38 9.04 23.32
CA GLU A 66 -16.39 8.08 24.44
C GLU A 66 -16.87 6.67 24.04
N GLU A 67 -17.82 6.57 23.10
CA GLU A 67 -18.44 5.30 22.70
C GLU A 67 -18.34 5.02 21.19
N ARG A 68 -17.87 6.00 20.39
CA ARG A 68 -17.90 5.90 18.93
C ARG A 68 -16.54 6.25 18.36
N HIS A 69 -16.02 5.34 17.55
CA HIS A 69 -14.79 5.54 16.81
C HIS A 69 -15.07 5.48 15.32
N TRP A 70 -14.44 6.37 14.56
CA TRP A 70 -14.59 6.49 13.12
C TRP A 70 -13.21 6.44 12.48
N LEU A 71 -12.99 5.44 11.64
CA LEU A 71 -11.83 5.39 10.76
C LEU A 71 -12.24 5.99 9.42
N ILE A 72 -11.52 7.04 9.00
CA ILE A 72 -11.67 7.64 7.68
C ILE A 72 -10.67 6.98 6.76
N LEU A 73 -11.18 6.21 5.82
CA LEU A 73 -10.41 5.34 4.94
C LEU A 73 -10.55 5.80 3.48
N GLU A 74 -9.61 5.36 2.66
CA GLU A 74 -9.68 5.44 1.20
C GLU A 74 -10.96 4.78 0.68
N LEU A 75 -11.72 5.51 -0.16
CA LEU A 75 -12.92 4.99 -0.80
C LEU A 75 -12.54 4.19 -2.05
N CYS A 76 -12.87 2.90 -2.05
CA CYS A 76 -12.82 2.04 -3.23
C CYS A 76 -14.21 2.00 -3.89
N GLU A 77 -14.32 2.47 -5.13
CA GLU A 77 -15.61 2.65 -5.83
C GLU A 77 -15.98 1.49 -6.76
N GLY A 78 -15.06 0.57 -7.02
CA GLY A 78 -15.25 -0.53 -7.98
C GLY A 78 -15.90 -1.78 -7.40
N GLY A 79 -16.20 -1.80 -6.09
CA GLY A 79 -16.83 -2.94 -5.41
C GLY A 79 -15.87 -4.08 -5.07
N GLU A 80 -16.43 -5.19 -4.61
CA GLU A 80 -15.69 -6.36 -4.10
C GLU A 80 -15.28 -7.32 -5.21
N LEU A 81 -14.07 -7.91 -5.10
CA LEU A 81 -13.62 -9.00 -5.97
C LEU A 81 -14.55 -10.21 -5.89
N PHE A 82 -15.14 -10.48 -4.72
CA PHE A 82 -16.15 -11.53 -4.56
C PHE A 82 -17.35 -11.37 -5.51
N GLY A 83 -17.87 -10.15 -5.62
CA GLY A 83 -18.97 -9.82 -6.54
C GLY A 83 -18.59 -10.13 -7.98
N LEU A 84 -17.40 -9.70 -8.39
CA LEU A 84 -16.89 -9.93 -9.74
C LEU A 84 -16.70 -11.43 -10.04
N ILE A 85 -16.11 -12.21 -9.13
CA ILE A 85 -15.98 -13.67 -9.29
C ILE A 85 -17.34 -14.32 -9.51
N ARG A 86 -18.33 -13.95 -8.69
CA ARG A 86 -19.68 -14.52 -8.75
C ARG A 86 -20.37 -14.20 -10.07
N GLU A 87 -20.26 -12.96 -10.54
CA GLU A 87 -20.84 -12.51 -11.81
C GLU A 87 -20.17 -13.19 -13.01
N ALA A 88 -18.84 -13.25 -13.02
CA ALA A 88 -18.07 -13.91 -14.08
C ALA A 88 -18.37 -15.42 -14.14
N ALA A 89 -18.42 -16.10 -12.99
CA ALA A 89 -18.78 -17.52 -12.91
C ALA A 89 -20.21 -17.80 -13.39
N ALA A 90 -21.15 -16.90 -13.07
CA ALA A 90 -22.53 -17.02 -13.53
C ALA A 90 -22.66 -16.82 -15.05
N ALA A 91 -21.85 -15.94 -15.64
CA ALA A 91 -21.87 -15.66 -17.07
C ALA A 91 -21.26 -16.78 -17.92
N LYS A 92 -20.13 -17.36 -17.50
CA LYS A 92 -19.42 -18.41 -18.25
C LYS A 92 -19.90 -19.84 -17.92
N GLY A 93 -20.55 -20.01 -16.78
CA GLY A 93 -21.03 -21.29 -16.26
C GLY A 93 -19.96 -22.10 -15.53
N ALA A 94 -20.42 -23.05 -14.69
CA ALA A 94 -19.56 -23.82 -13.78
C ALA A 94 -18.45 -24.64 -14.48
N GLU A 95 -18.68 -25.03 -15.73
CA GLU A 95 -17.68 -25.75 -16.50
C GLU A 95 -16.54 -24.84 -16.95
N GLN A 96 -16.78 -23.54 -17.17
CA GLN A 96 -15.79 -22.62 -17.74
C GLN A 96 -14.90 -21.92 -16.69
N GLY A 97 -15.40 -21.73 -15.47
CA GLY A 97 -14.69 -20.99 -14.42
C GLY A 97 -15.08 -19.50 -14.40
N ALA A 98 -14.45 -18.71 -13.53
CA ALA A 98 -14.70 -17.27 -13.47
C ALA A 98 -13.78 -16.49 -14.42
N PHE A 99 -12.47 -16.66 -14.28
CA PHE A 99 -11.46 -15.97 -15.09
C PHE A 99 -10.54 -16.96 -15.81
N ASP A 100 -9.98 -16.53 -16.93
CA ASP A 100 -8.86 -17.23 -17.52
C ASP A 100 -7.58 -16.96 -16.72
N GLU A 101 -6.54 -17.74 -16.99
CA GLU A 101 -5.27 -17.60 -16.27
C GLU A 101 -4.62 -16.22 -16.45
N PRO A 102 -4.58 -15.61 -17.65
CA PRO A 102 -4.03 -14.26 -17.81
C PRO A 102 -4.73 -13.23 -16.93
N GLU A 103 -6.06 -13.21 -16.88
CA GLU A 103 -6.82 -12.27 -16.07
C GLU A 103 -6.66 -12.55 -14.57
N ALA A 104 -6.77 -13.82 -14.15
CA ALA A 104 -6.54 -14.22 -12.76
C ALA A 104 -5.13 -13.86 -12.28
N ARG A 105 -4.11 -13.98 -13.14
CA ARG A 105 -2.72 -13.63 -12.85
C ARG A 105 -2.56 -12.15 -12.53
N ARG A 106 -3.31 -11.26 -13.21
CA ARG A 106 -3.28 -9.81 -12.93
C ARG A 106 -3.78 -9.50 -11.52
N PHE A 107 -4.86 -10.15 -11.09
CA PHE A 107 -5.35 -10.00 -9.72
C PHE A 107 -4.37 -10.60 -8.72
N MET A 108 -3.87 -11.80 -9.00
CA MET A 108 -2.95 -12.53 -8.13
C MET A 108 -1.67 -11.73 -7.85
N ARG A 109 -1.09 -11.08 -8.86
CA ARG A 109 0.12 -10.24 -8.68
C ARG A 109 -0.12 -9.08 -7.69
N GLN A 110 -1.28 -8.41 -7.77
CA GLN A 110 -1.62 -7.29 -6.89
C GLN A 110 -1.89 -7.76 -5.45
N MET A 111 -2.62 -8.87 -5.29
CA MET A 111 -2.86 -9.48 -3.97
C MET A 111 -1.56 -9.96 -3.33
N LEU A 112 -0.66 -10.54 -4.12
CA LEU A 112 0.65 -10.98 -3.66
C LEU A 112 1.51 -9.79 -3.20
N ALA A 113 1.50 -8.67 -3.93
CA ALA A 113 2.22 -7.46 -3.53
C ALA A 113 1.74 -6.90 -2.18
N ALA A 114 0.41 -6.87 -1.95
CA ALA A 114 -0.14 -6.47 -0.66
C ALA A 114 0.33 -7.38 0.49
N LEU A 115 0.29 -8.70 0.31
CA LEU A 115 0.67 -9.65 1.35
C LEU A 115 2.18 -9.71 1.59
N LEU A 116 3.00 -9.58 0.54
CA LEU A 116 4.45 -9.47 0.66
C LEU A 116 4.84 -8.31 1.57
N TYR A 117 4.23 -7.14 1.35
CA TYR A 117 4.44 -5.97 2.18
C TYR A 117 4.06 -6.21 3.65
N LEU A 118 2.86 -6.74 3.91
CA LEU A 118 2.42 -7.05 5.28
C LEU A 118 3.36 -8.07 5.96
N HIS A 119 3.73 -9.13 5.25
CA HIS A 119 4.59 -10.19 5.77
C HIS A 119 6.01 -9.69 6.05
N GLY A 120 6.53 -8.76 5.24
CA GLY A 120 7.78 -8.04 5.48
C GLY A 120 7.76 -7.24 6.79
N HIS A 121 6.60 -6.72 7.19
CA HIS A 121 6.38 -6.03 8.46
C HIS A 121 5.95 -6.97 9.60
N ARG A 122 6.03 -8.29 9.39
CA ARG A 122 5.56 -9.32 10.33
C ARG A 122 4.07 -9.17 10.69
N ILE A 123 3.25 -8.68 9.76
CA ILE A 123 1.80 -8.55 9.93
C ILE A 123 1.12 -9.71 9.20
N ALA A 124 0.40 -10.56 9.93
CA ALA A 124 -0.52 -11.52 9.32
C ALA A 124 -1.92 -10.89 9.20
N HIS A 125 -2.50 -10.87 8.01
CA HIS A 125 -3.81 -10.28 7.77
C HIS A 125 -4.93 -11.07 8.45
N CYS A 126 -4.81 -12.41 8.47
CA CYS A 126 -5.70 -13.37 9.13
C CYS A 126 -7.12 -13.50 8.59
N ASP A 127 -7.56 -12.67 7.64
CA ASP A 127 -8.86 -12.81 6.96
C ASP A 127 -8.75 -12.52 5.44
N VAL A 128 -7.77 -13.14 4.78
CA VAL A 128 -7.60 -13.02 3.32
C VAL A 128 -8.74 -13.75 2.61
N LYS A 129 -9.58 -13.00 1.90
CA LYS A 129 -10.74 -13.51 1.14
C LYS A 129 -11.15 -12.50 0.06
N PRO A 130 -11.90 -12.89 -0.99
CA PRO A 130 -12.27 -12.00 -2.08
C PRO A 130 -13.13 -10.80 -1.66
N GLU A 131 -13.88 -10.90 -0.56
CA GLU A 131 -14.67 -9.79 0.00
C GLU A 131 -13.78 -8.66 0.53
N ASN A 132 -12.56 -8.98 0.98
CA ASN A 132 -11.61 -8.01 1.53
C ASN A 132 -10.66 -7.44 0.46
N PHE A 133 -10.86 -7.77 -0.81
CA PHE A 133 -10.17 -7.13 -1.94
C PHE A 133 -11.16 -6.27 -2.72
N LEU A 134 -10.96 -4.96 -2.69
CA LEU A 134 -11.82 -3.99 -3.35
C LEU A 134 -11.16 -3.42 -4.60
N PHE A 135 -11.95 -3.19 -5.64
CA PHE A 135 -11.52 -2.41 -6.80
C PHE A 135 -11.55 -0.92 -6.47
N ALA A 136 -10.41 -0.28 -6.66
CA ALA A 136 -10.20 1.07 -6.18
C ALA A 136 -11.01 2.10 -6.99
N GLY A 137 -10.93 2.02 -8.33
CA GLY A 137 -11.69 2.89 -9.22
C GLY A 137 -13.05 2.31 -9.61
N ALA A 138 -14.03 3.17 -9.87
CA ALA A 138 -15.31 2.77 -10.45
C ALA A 138 -15.12 2.10 -11.82
N PRO A 139 -16.04 1.22 -12.28
CA PRO A 139 -15.96 0.59 -13.59
C PRO A 139 -15.75 1.60 -14.72
N GLY A 140 -14.80 1.33 -15.61
CA GLY A 140 -14.43 2.22 -16.73
C GLY A 140 -13.48 3.37 -16.38
N SER A 141 -13.15 3.58 -15.11
CA SER A 141 -12.09 4.52 -14.72
C SER A 141 -10.68 3.95 -15.00
N PRO A 142 -9.65 4.81 -15.13
CA PRO A 142 -8.27 4.37 -15.31
C PRO A 142 -7.77 3.43 -14.20
N THR A 143 -8.36 3.49 -13.01
CA THR A 143 -7.98 2.69 -11.83
C THR A 143 -8.97 1.56 -11.52
N SER A 144 -9.89 1.25 -12.43
CA SER A 144 -10.91 0.20 -12.27
C SER A 144 -10.35 -1.22 -12.12
N HIS A 145 -9.09 -1.43 -12.48
CA HIS A 145 -8.39 -2.71 -12.40
C HIS A 145 -7.54 -2.85 -11.12
N VAL A 146 -7.43 -1.79 -10.31
CA VAL A 146 -6.53 -1.72 -9.16
C VAL A 146 -7.21 -2.38 -7.97
N LEU A 147 -6.59 -3.41 -7.40
CA LEU A 147 -7.04 -4.08 -6.19
C LEU A 147 -6.39 -3.47 -4.94
N LYS A 148 -7.19 -3.32 -3.89
CA LYS A 148 -6.75 -2.93 -2.55
C LYS A 148 -7.28 -3.90 -1.51
N LEU A 149 -6.38 -4.43 -0.70
CA LEU A 149 -6.70 -5.19 0.52
C LEU A 149 -7.24 -4.24 1.58
N CYS A 150 -8.37 -4.60 2.20
CA CYS A 150 -9.02 -3.83 3.25
C CYS A 150 -9.36 -4.72 4.46
N ASP A 151 -9.90 -4.09 5.50
CA ASP A 151 -10.40 -4.73 6.73
C ASP A 151 -9.32 -5.41 7.57
N PHE A 152 -8.50 -4.59 8.24
CA PHE A 152 -7.39 -5.05 9.07
C PHE A 152 -7.81 -5.37 10.52
N GLY A 153 -9.12 -5.48 10.79
CA GLY A 153 -9.64 -5.76 12.14
C GLY A 153 -9.22 -7.12 12.71
N SER A 154 -8.94 -8.10 11.84
CA SER A 154 -8.42 -9.41 12.26
C SER A 154 -6.89 -9.51 12.20
N SER A 155 -6.21 -8.47 11.69
CA SER A 155 -4.77 -8.52 11.48
C SER A 155 -4.00 -8.53 12.80
N VAL A 156 -2.83 -9.14 12.81
CA VAL A 156 -1.98 -9.25 13.99
C VAL A 156 -0.53 -8.97 13.61
N VAL A 157 0.09 -8.05 14.35
CA VAL A 157 1.54 -7.82 14.32
C VAL A 157 2.20 -8.95 15.13
N LEU A 158 3.02 -9.77 14.47
CA LEU A 158 3.72 -10.90 15.03
C LEU A 158 5.08 -10.46 15.59
N THR A 159 5.46 -11.02 16.74
CA THR A 159 6.77 -10.79 17.37
C THR A 159 7.47 -12.11 17.63
N ASP A 160 8.74 -12.07 18.02
CA ASP A 160 9.48 -13.30 18.37
C ASP A 160 8.85 -13.99 19.60
N GLU A 161 8.26 -13.21 20.52
CA GLU A 161 7.53 -13.71 21.69
C GLU A 161 6.12 -14.20 21.35
N ARG A 162 5.51 -13.63 20.30
CA ARG A 162 4.18 -13.98 19.80
C ARG A 162 4.22 -14.23 18.30
N PRO A 163 4.79 -15.36 17.86
CA PRO A 163 4.97 -15.63 16.44
C PRO A 163 3.66 -16.04 15.74
N ARG A 164 2.57 -16.21 16.49
CA ARG A 164 1.27 -16.68 15.98
C ARG A 164 0.10 -15.96 16.63
N ALA A 165 -0.92 -15.68 15.84
CA ALA A 165 -2.23 -15.21 16.28
C ALA A 165 -3.02 -16.38 16.90
N ALA A 166 -3.25 -16.33 18.22
CA ALA A 166 -3.88 -17.42 18.97
C ALA A 166 -5.41 -17.55 18.80
N ASN A 167 -6.09 -16.48 18.33
CA ASN A 167 -7.55 -16.39 18.25
C ASN A 167 -8.03 -15.82 16.90
N SER A 168 -7.44 -16.27 15.79
CA SER A 168 -7.81 -15.76 14.46
C SER A 168 -9.23 -16.18 14.08
N THR A 169 -10.09 -15.17 13.89
CA THR A 169 -11.46 -15.39 13.41
C THR A 169 -11.49 -15.33 11.91
N CYS A 170 -11.27 -16.47 11.28
CA CYS A 170 -11.27 -16.57 9.83
C CYS A 170 -12.64 -16.99 9.29
N THR A 171 -12.93 -16.59 8.06
CA THR A 171 -14.08 -17.13 7.32
C THR A 171 -13.82 -18.60 6.94
N LEU A 172 -14.67 -19.54 7.41
CA LEU A 172 -14.47 -21.01 7.34
C LEU A 172 -13.85 -21.53 6.02
N SER A 173 -14.32 -21.03 4.88
CA SER A 173 -13.90 -21.51 3.55
C SER A 173 -12.44 -21.17 3.20
N TYR A 174 -11.85 -20.19 3.87
CA TYR A 174 -10.50 -19.69 3.65
C TYR A 174 -9.55 -20.02 4.81
N THR A 175 -10.10 -20.41 5.97
CA THR A 175 -9.34 -20.78 7.16
C THR A 175 -8.31 -21.89 6.86
N PRO A 176 -7.04 -21.72 7.24
CA PRO A 176 -6.02 -22.74 7.04
C PRO A 176 -6.11 -23.89 8.06
N PRO A 177 -5.55 -25.08 7.76
CA PRO A 177 -5.71 -26.28 8.58
C PRO A 177 -5.15 -26.15 10.01
N GLU A 178 -4.08 -25.39 10.21
CA GLU A 178 -3.43 -25.18 11.50
C GLU A 178 -4.33 -24.46 12.54
N VAL A 179 -5.28 -23.65 12.08
CA VAL A 179 -6.26 -22.98 12.96
C VAL A 179 -7.22 -24.01 13.56
N PHE A 180 -7.70 -24.98 12.77
CA PHE A 180 -8.53 -26.08 13.29
C PHE A 180 -7.74 -27.02 14.21
N ALA A 181 -6.43 -27.10 14.01
CA ALA A 181 -5.51 -27.82 14.88
C ALA A 181 -5.09 -27.02 16.14
N GLN A 182 -5.69 -25.83 16.38
CA GLN A 182 -5.42 -24.98 17.55
C GLN A 182 -3.95 -24.55 17.69
N ARG A 183 -3.21 -24.46 16.58
CA ARG A 183 -1.82 -23.98 16.55
C ARG A 183 -1.70 -22.46 16.43
N GLY A 184 -2.82 -21.77 16.18
CA GLY A 184 -2.82 -20.36 15.79
C GLY A 184 -2.35 -20.16 14.35
N MET A 185 -2.29 -18.90 13.92
CA MET A 185 -2.00 -18.52 12.53
C MET A 185 -0.78 -17.60 12.45
N ASP A 186 0.09 -17.84 11.48
CA ASP A 186 1.17 -16.92 11.08
C ASP A 186 0.94 -16.44 9.63
N CYS A 187 1.92 -15.74 9.05
CA CYS A 187 1.89 -15.28 7.66
C CYS A 187 1.68 -16.43 6.64
N GLY A 188 2.07 -17.67 6.97
CA GLY A 188 1.84 -18.84 6.14
C GLY A 188 0.36 -19.22 6.02
N GLY A 189 -0.46 -18.83 7.00
CA GLY A 189 -1.92 -18.98 6.92
C GLY A 189 -2.57 -18.06 5.88
N ASP A 190 -2.03 -16.85 5.70
CA ASP A 190 -2.48 -15.94 4.63
C ASP A 190 -2.16 -16.53 3.26
N CYS A 191 -1.02 -17.23 3.12
CA CYS A 191 -0.61 -17.89 1.89
C CYS A 191 -1.59 -19.01 1.48
N TRP A 192 -2.06 -19.81 2.44
CA TRP A 192 -3.14 -20.78 2.22
C TRP A 192 -4.41 -20.09 1.74
N SER A 193 -4.82 -19.05 2.44
CA SER A 193 -6.03 -18.29 2.13
C SER A 193 -5.96 -17.67 0.73
N LEU A 194 -4.79 -17.18 0.33
CA LEU A 194 -4.51 -16.69 -1.03
C LEU A 194 -4.63 -17.79 -2.08
N GLY A 195 -4.17 -19.02 -1.79
CA GLY A 195 -4.39 -20.19 -2.65
C GLY A 195 -5.87 -20.52 -2.86
N VAL A 196 -6.68 -20.39 -1.81
CA VAL A 196 -8.15 -20.54 -1.89
C VAL A 196 -8.77 -19.46 -2.79
N VAL A 197 -8.31 -18.21 -2.67
CA VAL A 197 -8.75 -17.10 -3.55
C VAL A 197 -8.36 -17.37 -5.00
N LEU A 198 -7.13 -17.80 -5.27
CA LEU A 198 -6.67 -18.11 -6.63
C LEU A 198 -7.49 -19.23 -7.27
N TYR A 199 -7.78 -20.30 -6.51
CA TYR A 199 -8.69 -21.35 -6.97
C TYR A 199 -10.07 -20.77 -7.31
N ALA A 200 -10.62 -19.89 -6.47
CA ALA A 200 -11.92 -19.28 -6.70
C ALA A 200 -11.92 -18.36 -7.95
N LEU A 201 -10.82 -17.65 -8.23
CA LEU A 201 -10.66 -16.87 -9.46
C LEU A 201 -10.69 -17.76 -10.71
N LEU A 202 -10.01 -18.90 -10.68
CA LEU A 202 -9.90 -19.78 -11.84
C LEU A 202 -11.17 -20.65 -12.04
N VAL A 203 -11.76 -21.12 -10.94
CA VAL A 203 -12.84 -22.12 -10.98
C VAL A 203 -14.23 -21.52 -10.72
N GLY A 204 -14.29 -20.29 -10.16
CA GLY A 204 -15.55 -19.59 -9.87
C GLY A 204 -16.33 -20.12 -8.67
N LEU A 205 -15.75 -21.05 -7.90
CA LEU A 205 -16.41 -21.77 -6.81
C LEU A 205 -15.39 -22.07 -5.69
N SER A 206 -15.86 -22.28 -4.46
CA SER A 206 -14.98 -22.62 -3.32
C SER A 206 -14.28 -23.98 -3.51
N PRO A 207 -12.99 -24.13 -3.15
CA PRO A 207 -12.24 -25.39 -3.27
C PRO A 207 -12.67 -26.48 -2.28
N PHE A 208 -13.19 -26.11 -1.11
CA PHE A 208 -13.47 -27.05 -0.01
C PHE A 208 -14.97 -27.20 0.32
N ARG A 209 -15.83 -26.39 -0.30
CA ARG A 209 -17.25 -26.35 0.03
C ARG A 209 -18.12 -26.42 -1.22
N ALA A 210 -18.97 -27.43 -1.30
CA ALA A 210 -20.08 -27.48 -2.24
C ALA A 210 -21.40 -26.97 -1.61
N ARG A 211 -22.35 -26.57 -2.45
CA ARG A 211 -23.65 -26.07 -2.00
C ARG A 211 -24.39 -27.18 -1.25
N GLY A 212 -24.85 -26.87 -0.04
CA GLY A 212 -25.60 -27.81 0.80
C GLY A 212 -24.74 -28.75 1.66
N GLU A 213 -23.41 -28.68 1.57
CA GLU A 213 -22.54 -29.47 2.43
C GLU A 213 -22.48 -28.94 3.87
N ALA A 214 -22.40 -29.87 4.83
CA ALA A 214 -22.26 -29.56 6.25
C ALA A 214 -20.88 -28.94 6.54
N GLN A 215 -20.81 -28.01 7.49
CA GLN A 215 -19.54 -27.36 7.85
C GLN A 215 -18.46 -28.39 8.27
N GLN A 216 -18.84 -29.48 8.92
CA GLN A 216 -17.92 -30.54 9.34
C GLN A 216 -17.23 -31.24 8.16
N SER A 217 -17.91 -31.41 7.01
CA SER A 217 -17.27 -32.02 5.83
C SER A 217 -16.26 -31.06 5.20
N THR A 218 -16.56 -29.76 5.18
CA THR A 218 -15.62 -28.71 4.76
C THR A 218 -14.38 -28.69 5.65
N VAL A 219 -14.53 -28.72 6.98
CA VAL A 219 -13.39 -28.77 7.92
C VAL A 219 -12.54 -30.01 7.70
N ARG A 220 -13.17 -31.19 7.50
CA ARG A 220 -12.46 -32.44 7.21
C ARG A 220 -11.62 -32.34 5.94
N ARG A 221 -12.18 -31.78 4.87
CA ARG A 221 -11.47 -31.57 3.59
C ARG A 221 -10.28 -30.63 3.74
N ILE A 222 -10.48 -29.48 4.40
CA ILE A 222 -9.41 -28.52 4.70
C ILE A 222 -8.28 -29.20 5.48
N SER A 223 -8.64 -29.95 6.53
CA SER A 223 -7.67 -30.60 7.43
C SER A 223 -6.75 -31.60 6.73
N VAL A 224 -7.16 -32.14 5.58
CA VAL A 224 -6.37 -33.11 4.80
C VAL A 224 -5.97 -32.59 3.42
N GLY A 225 -6.26 -31.32 3.10
CA GLY A 225 -5.94 -30.71 1.81
C GLY A 225 -6.73 -31.26 0.61
N ASP A 226 -7.89 -31.88 0.86
CA ASP A 226 -8.73 -32.51 -0.18
C ASP A 226 -9.72 -31.50 -0.79
N PHE A 227 -9.30 -30.81 -1.85
CA PHE A 227 -10.14 -29.88 -2.61
C PHE A 227 -10.65 -30.45 -3.93
N TYR A 228 -11.74 -29.88 -4.46
CA TYR A 228 -12.43 -30.38 -5.67
C TYR A 228 -11.61 -30.23 -6.96
N ARG A 229 -10.83 -31.25 -7.33
CA ARG A 229 -10.07 -31.30 -8.60
C ARG A 229 -10.88 -31.86 -9.78
N ASP A 230 -12.09 -32.33 -9.52
CA ASP A 230 -12.99 -32.96 -10.50
C ASP A 230 -13.84 -31.95 -11.29
N ARG A 231 -13.68 -30.65 -11.06
CA ARG A 231 -14.40 -29.61 -11.78
C ARG A 231 -13.83 -29.40 -13.18
N GLY A 232 -14.72 -29.15 -14.15
CA GLY A 232 -14.33 -28.94 -15.54
C GLY A 232 -13.32 -27.81 -15.72
N ALA A 233 -13.56 -26.67 -15.06
CA ALA A 233 -12.66 -25.51 -15.09
C ALA A 233 -11.26 -25.86 -14.58
N TRP A 234 -11.17 -26.57 -13.45
CA TRP A 234 -9.90 -27.01 -12.88
C TRP A 234 -9.10 -27.90 -13.85
N ARG A 235 -9.76 -28.89 -14.48
CA ARG A 235 -9.07 -29.84 -15.38
C ARG A 235 -8.43 -29.20 -16.62
N ARG A 236 -8.84 -28.00 -17.01
CA ARG A 236 -8.32 -27.31 -18.21
C ARG A 236 -7.18 -26.33 -17.92
N LEU A 237 -6.88 -26.09 -16.65
CA LEU A 237 -5.79 -25.20 -16.27
C LEU A 237 -4.44 -25.80 -16.65
N SER A 238 -3.44 -24.93 -16.80
CA SER A 238 -2.04 -25.28 -17.01
C SER A 238 -1.47 -26.08 -15.83
N ALA A 239 -0.36 -26.78 -16.09
CA ALA A 239 0.36 -27.49 -15.03
C ALA A 239 0.90 -26.50 -13.99
N GLU A 240 1.34 -25.33 -14.43
CA GLU A 240 1.83 -24.24 -13.60
C GLU A 240 0.73 -23.67 -12.69
N ALA A 241 -0.51 -23.57 -13.17
CA ALA A 241 -1.64 -23.16 -12.34
C ALA A 241 -1.98 -24.20 -11.28
N HIS A 242 -1.97 -25.50 -11.64
CA HIS A 242 -2.17 -26.59 -10.68
C HIS A 242 -1.09 -26.60 -9.60
N ASP A 243 0.16 -26.41 -10.00
CA ASP A 243 1.32 -26.38 -9.11
C ASP A 243 1.24 -25.20 -8.13
N LEU A 244 0.95 -23.99 -8.62
CA LEU A 244 0.86 -22.80 -7.78
C LEU A 244 -0.25 -22.93 -6.73
N VAL A 245 -1.46 -23.30 -7.16
CA VAL A 245 -2.62 -23.46 -6.27
C VAL A 245 -2.37 -24.57 -5.26
N GLY A 246 -1.81 -25.71 -5.69
CA GLY A 246 -1.45 -26.82 -4.81
C GLY A 246 -0.40 -26.44 -3.77
N SER A 247 0.62 -25.69 -4.17
CA SER A 247 1.73 -25.28 -3.30
C SER A 247 1.31 -24.26 -2.25
N PHE A 248 0.36 -23.37 -2.56
CA PHE A 248 -0.25 -22.50 -1.56
C PHE A 248 -1.16 -23.26 -0.57
N MET A 249 -1.93 -24.23 -1.07
CA MET A 249 -2.84 -25.06 -0.25
C MET A 249 -2.17 -26.35 0.25
N GLU A 250 -0.87 -26.29 0.54
CA GLU A 250 -0.13 -27.38 1.18
C GLU A 250 -0.42 -27.40 2.69
N VAL A 251 -0.76 -28.58 3.21
CA VAL A 251 -1.19 -28.75 4.61
C VAL A 251 0.00 -28.66 5.55
N ASP A 252 1.15 -29.21 5.12
CA ASP A 252 2.40 -29.07 5.86
C ASP A 252 2.90 -27.62 5.75
N GLU A 253 2.75 -26.87 6.84
CA GLU A 253 3.17 -25.46 6.95
C GLU A 253 4.63 -25.25 6.52
N THR A 254 5.52 -26.23 6.72
CA THR A 254 6.95 -26.12 6.38
C THR A 254 7.22 -26.26 4.88
N ARG A 255 6.28 -26.87 4.15
CA ARG A 255 6.35 -27.07 2.70
C ARG A 255 5.47 -26.08 1.93
N ARG A 256 4.61 -25.36 2.64
CA ARG A 256 3.70 -24.38 2.06
C ARG A 256 4.47 -23.24 1.41
N LEU A 257 4.05 -22.89 0.20
CA LEU A 257 4.64 -21.80 -0.54
C LEU A 257 4.36 -20.47 0.17
N SER A 258 5.42 -19.76 0.56
CA SER A 258 5.31 -18.41 1.08
C SER A 258 5.09 -17.39 -0.04
N CYS A 259 4.56 -16.21 0.28
CA CYS A 259 4.42 -15.14 -0.70
C CYS A 259 5.77 -14.78 -1.35
N GLN A 260 6.86 -14.77 -0.57
CA GLN A 260 8.22 -14.50 -1.06
C GLN A 260 8.68 -15.57 -2.06
N ALA A 261 8.47 -16.85 -1.74
CA ALA A 261 8.85 -17.95 -2.61
C ALA A 261 7.98 -18.06 -3.86
N ALA A 262 6.75 -17.53 -3.83
CA ALA A 262 5.86 -17.49 -4.98
C ALA A 262 6.31 -16.49 -6.05
N ARG A 263 7.04 -15.42 -5.72
CA ARG A 263 7.45 -14.37 -6.66
C ARG A 263 8.06 -14.91 -7.97
N PRO A 264 9.07 -15.81 -7.95
CA PRO A 264 9.66 -16.35 -9.17
C PRO A 264 8.87 -17.51 -9.79
N HIS A 265 7.66 -17.80 -9.31
CA HIS A 265 6.89 -18.94 -9.82
C HIS A 265 6.55 -18.74 -11.31
N PRO A 266 6.79 -19.74 -12.19
CA PRO A 266 6.60 -19.60 -13.63
C PRO A 266 5.22 -19.05 -14.02
N TRP A 267 4.16 -19.57 -13.38
CA TRP A 267 2.79 -19.08 -13.59
C TRP A 267 2.65 -17.56 -13.38
N LEU A 268 3.36 -16.99 -12.40
CA LEU A 268 3.32 -15.56 -12.11
C LEU A 268 4.23 -14.73 -13.03
N LEU A 269 5.24 -15.33 -13.64
CA LEU A 269 6.20 -14.64 -14.52
C LEU A 269 5.79 -14.62 -16.00
N HIS A 270 4.75 -15.35 -16.40
CA HIS A 270 4.26 -15.35 -17.79
C HIS A 270 4.02 -13.91 -18.31
N PRO A 271 4.64 -13.52 -19.44
CA PRO A 271 4.53 -12.17 -19.96
C PRO A 271 3.11 -11.89 -20.49
N PRO A 272 2.62 -10.64 -20.37
CA PRO A 272 1.34 -10.26 -20.96
C PRO A 272 1.38 -10.45 -22.49
N GLY A 273 0.50 -11.31 -23.04
CA GLY A 273 0.30 -11.45 -24.49
C GLY A 273 0.95 -12.66 -25.17
N GLU A 274 1.79 -13.44 -24.49
CA GLU A 274 2.30 -14.73 -25.04
C GLU A 274 1.32 -15.90 -24.85
N ASP A 275 0.23 -15.67 -24.12
CA ASP A 275 -0.85 -16.63 -23.93
C ASP A 275 -1.69 -16.69 -25.22
N GLY A 276 -1.20 -17.44 -26.20
CA GLY A 276 -1.69 -17.48 -27.58
C GLY A 276 -3.21 -17.48 -27.76
N ARG A 277 -3.77 -16.30 -28.07
CA ARG A 277 -4.92 -16.03 -28.94
C ARG A 277 -4.99 -14.51 -29.16
N GLY A 278 -4.59 -14.08 -30.36
CA GLY A 278 -4.91 -12.74 -30.82
C GLY A 278 -6.42 -12.60 -31.02
N GLN A 279 -7.02 -11.63 -30.35
CA GLN A 279 -7.99 -10.69 -30.90
C GLN A 279 -8.37 -9.70 -29.79
N GLU A 280 -8.02 -8.44 -30.02
CA GLU A 280 -8.72 -7.30 -29.48
C GLU A 280 -10.20 -7.46 -29.81
N GLU A 281 -11.05 -7.55 -28.79
CA GLU A 281 -12.41 -6.97 -28.70
C GLU A 281 -13.15 -7.56 -27.48
N GLY A 282 -13.50 -6.71 -26.51
CA GLY A 282 -14.65 -6.96 -25.62
C GLY A 282 -14.41 -7.53 -24.21
N GLY A 283 -13.21 -7.48 -23.64
CA GLY A 283 -13.04 -7.70 -22.19
C GLY A 283 -13.62 -6.53 -21.38
N MET A 284 -14.40 -6.80 -20.33
CA MET A 284 -15.10 -5.79 -19.51
C MET A 284 -14.19 -4.72 -18.87
N CYS A 285 -12.87 -4.92 -18.87
CA CYS A 285 -11.87 -3.93 -18.46
C CYS A 285 -11.14 -3.38 -19.71
N GLY A 286 -11.79 -2.47 -20.43
CA GLY A 286 -11.21 -1.74 -21.56
C GLY A 286 -10.16 -0.72 -21.12
N GLY A 287 -8.90 -1.13 -21.15
CA GLY A 287 -7.75 -0.26 -21.04
C GLY A 287 -6.48 -1.06 -21.30
N GLN A 288 -5.58 -0.56 -22.16
CA GLN A 288 -4.21 -1.06 -22.26
C GLN A 288 -3.53 -0.80 -20.91
N ALA A 289 -3.71 -1.73 -19.98
CA ALA A 289 -3.17 -1.59 -18.66
C ALA A 289 -1.64 -1.71 -18.74
N PRO A 290 -0.88 -0.83 -18.06
CA PRO A 290 0.58 -0.86 -18.06
C PRO A 290 1.03 -2.27 -17.67
N ALA A 291 2.08 -2.77 -18.33
CA ALA A 291 2.58 -4.11 -18.09
C ALA A 291 3.00 -4.22 -16.61
N TYR A 292 2.12 -4.80 -15.80
CA TYR A 292 2.31 -5.03 -14.36
C TYR A 292 3.49 -5.98 -14.13
N ARG A 293 4.70 -5.41 -14.16
CA ARG A 293 5.98 -6.09 -13.98
C ARG A 293 6.44 -6.09 -12.51
N PHE A 294 5.53 -5.83 -11.56
CA PHE A 294 5.78 -5.68 -10.11
C PHE A 294 6.48 -6.86 -9.42
N LEU A 295 6.54 -8.04 -10.05
CA LEU A 295 7.20 -9.21 -9.47
C LEU A 295 8.57 -9.51 -10.08
N THR A 296 9.01 -8.71 -11.05
CA THR A 296 10.31 -8.86 -11.71
C THR A 296 11.16 -7.66 -11.32
N PRO A 297 12.10 -7.81 -10.37
CA PRO A 297 13.07 -6.78 -10.05
C PRO A 297 13.75 -6.24 -11.30
N LEU A 298 14.07 -4.96 -11.32
CA LEU A 298 14.81 -4.30 -12.42
C LEU A 298 16.08 -5.09 -12.81
N SER A 299 16.75 -5.68 -11.82
CA SER A 299 17.98 -6.46 -11.96
C SER A 299 17.79 -7.80 -12.68
N SER A 300 16.57 -8.32 -12.75
CA SER A 300 16.28 -9.69 -13.21
C SER A 300 15.86 -9.80 -14.67
N ASN A 301 15.42 -8.69 -15.30
CA ASN A 301 14.87 -8.72 -16.66
C ASN A 301 15.36 -7.52 -17.49
N LYS A 302 16.08 -7.82 -18.58
CA LYS A 302 16.66 -6.81 -19.48
C LYS A 302 15.60 -5.91 -20.13
N ASP A 303 14.48 -6.48 -20.58
CA ASP A 303 13.40 -5.71 -21.21
C ASP A 303 12.69 -4.80 -20.21
N THR A 304 12.70 -5.18 -18.93
CA THR A 304 12.21 -4.35 -17.83
C THR A 304 13.14 -3.18 -17.60
N LEU A 305 14.44 -3.44 -17.48
CA LEU A 305 15.46 -2.40 -17.35
C LEU A 305 15.42 -1.41 -18.52
N GLU A 306 15.41 -1.90 -19.76
CA GLU A 306 15.36 -1.03 -20.95
C GLU A 306 14.11 -0.14 -20.99
N SER A 307 12.96 -0.67 -20.55
CA SER A 307 11.72 0.11 -20.48
C SER A 307 11.76 1.25 -19.45
N TYR A 308 12.52 1.09 -18.36
CA TYR A 308 12.63 2.13 -17.33
C TYR A 308 13.85 3.04 -17.49
N ALA A 309 14.91 2.59 -18.15
CA ALA A 309 16.17 3.33 -18.26
C ALA A 309 16.00 4.72 -18.89
N VAL A 310 15.03 4.89 -19.79
CA VAL A 310 14.61 6.19 -20.36
C VAL A 310 14.26 7.24 -19.31
N HIS A 311 13.77 6.82 -18.13
CA HIS A 311 13.36 7.73 -17.04
C HIS A 311 14.51 8.07 -16.08
N GLY A 312 15.65 7.37 -16.15
CA GLY A 312 16.77 7.50 -15.22
C GLY A 312 17.31 8.93 -15.07
N PRO A 313 17.61 9.66 -16.17
CA PRO A 313 18.12 11.03 -16.09
C PRO A 313 17.18 12.02 -15.39
N GLU A 314 15.87 11.93 -15.66
CA GLU A 314 14.87 12.81 -15.05
C GLU A 314 14.69 12.49 -13.56
N LEU A 315 14.64 11.20 -13.20
CA LEU A 315 14.61 10.77 -11.80
C LEU A 315 15.81 11.34 -11.02
N LEU A 316 17.03 11.18 -11.54
CA LEU A 316 18.24 11.68 -10.88
C LEU A 316 18.23 13.21 -10.73
N SER A 317 17.81 13.93 -11.77
CA SER A 317 17.66 15.39 -11.74
C SER A 317 16.69 15.83 -10.64
N CYS A 318 15.54 15.17 -10.56
CA CYS A 318 14.53 15.42 -9.55
C CYS A 318 15.06 15.15 -8.12
N MET A 319 15.67 14.00 -7.89
CA MET A 319 16.26 13.66 -6.58
C MET A 319 17.29 14.68 -6.14
N ARG A 320 18.22 15.08 -7.01
CA ARG A 320 19.26 16.09 -6.70
C ARG A 320 18.68 17.44 -6.29
N ARG A 321 17.54 17.83 -6.87
CA ARG A 321 16.83 19.07 -6.49
C ARG A 321 16.09 18.89 -5.17
N PHE A 322 15.42 17.76 -4.96
CA PHE A 322 14.67 17.48 -3.75
C PHE A 322 15.56 17.39 -2.50
N VAL A 323 16.74 16.75 -2.60
CA VAL A 323 17.66 16.62 -1.47
C VAL A 323 18.18 17.97 -0.97
N ARG A 324 18.22 19.00 -1.82
CA ARG A 324 18.65 20.38 -1.48
C ARG A 324 17.59 21.18 -0.72
N LEU A 325 16.35 20.70 -0.68
CA LEU A 325 15.30 21.34 0.11
C LEU A 325 15.67 21.27 1.60
N ASP A 326 15.28 22.29 2.35
CA ASP A 326 15.42 22.24 3.81
C ASP A 326 14.43 21.25 4.44
N ALA A 327 14.63 20.96 5.72
CA ALA A 327 13.84 19.97 6.44
C ALA A 327 12.35 20.33 6.54
N VAL A 328 12.01 21.62 6.65
CA VAL A 328 10.60 22.07 6.71
C VAL A 328 9.94 21.91 5.35
N GLN A 329 10.65 22.24 4.27
CA GLN A 329 10.18 21.99 2.91
C GLN A 329 9.91 20.51 2.64
N LYS A 330 10.84 19.63 2.99
CA LYS A 330 10.67 18.18 2.84
C LYS A 330 9.49 17.65 3.65
N LEU A 331 9.34 18.12 4.90
CA LEU A 331 8.21 17.78 5.76
C LEU A 331 6.87 18.18 5.15
N VAL A 332 6.78 19.35 4.51
CA VAL A 332 5.57 19.80 3.81
C VAL A 332 5.20 18.83 2.67
N PHE A 333 6.17 18.42 1.84
CA PHE A 333 5.92 17.45 0.76
C PHE A 333 5.51 16.06 1.31
N MET A 334 6.16 15.61 2.38
CA MET A 334 5.86 14.34 3.04
C MET A 334 4.46 14.34 3.68
N ALA A 335 4.07 15.44 4.33
CA ALA A 335 2.72 15.62 4.85
C ALA A 335 1.66 15.60 3.73
N CYS A 336 1.96 16.20 2.57
CA CYS A 336 1.08 16.10 1.40
C CYS A 336 1.02 14.67 0.84
N ALA A 337 2.13 13.92 0.84
CA ALA A 337 2.14 12.52 0.42
C ALA A 337 1.21 11.65 1.28
N GLN A 338 1.18 11.92 2.59
CA GLN A 338 0.24 11.30 3.52
C GLN A 338 -1.24 11.66 3.23
N ALA A 339 -1.52 12.79 2.59
CA ALA A 339 -2.88 13.23 2.29
C ALA A 339 -3.38 12.82 0.89
N ILE A 340 -2.48 12.53 -0.05
CA ILE A 340 -2.87 12.13 -1.42
C ILE A 340 -3.22 10.64 -1.44
N PRO A 341 -4.36 10.25 -2.05
CA PRO A 341 -4.67 8.86 -2.33
C PRO A 341 -3.72 8.26 -3.37
N SER A 342 -3.25 7.04 -3.13
CA SER A 342 -2.28 6.36 -4.00
C SER A 342 -2.77 6.24 -5.45
N LEU A 343 -4.10 6.16 -5.66
CA LEU A 343 -4.71 6.13 -7.00
C LEU A 343 -4.37 7.34 -7.86
N LYS A 344 -4.22 8.52 -7.27
CA LYS A 344 -3.84 9.72 -8.03
C LYS A 344 -2.40 9.62 -8.53
N VAL A 345 -1.51 9.03 -7.71
CA VAL A 345 -0.13 8.74 -8.11
C VAL A 345 -0.09 7.68 -9.21
N MET A 346 -0.92 6.64 -9.10
CA MET A 346 -1.03 5.58 -10.11
C MET A 346 -1.56 6.07 -11.46
N ALA A 347 -2.54 6.98 -11.44
CA ALA A 347 -3.18 7.49 -12.65
C ALA A 347 -2.47 8.70 -13.26
N CYS A 348 -1.45 9.27 -12.58
CA CYS A 348 -0.79 10.47 -13.06
C CYS A 348 0.06 10.18 -14.31
N ILE A 349 -0.06 11.07 -15.29
CA ILE A 349 0.85 11.09 -16.44
C ILE A 349 2.03 11.96 -16.04
N SER A 350 3.19 11.34 -15.87
CA SER A 350 4.42 12.01 -15.42
C SER A 350 5.60 11.52 -16.24
N PRO A 351 6.66 12.34 -16.42
CA PRO A 351 7.90 11.90 -17.05
C PRO A 351 8.55 10.70 -16.37
N VAL A 352 8.28 10.48 -15.08
CA VAL A 352 8.72 9.31 -14.32
C VAL A 352 7.49 8.50 -13.92
N PRO A 353 7.43 7.18 -14.23
CA PRO A 353 6.33 6.32 -13.81
C PRO A 353 6.48 5.96 -12.33
N TRP A 354 6.19 6.92 -11.44
CA TRP A 354 6.47 6.83 -9.99
C TRP A 354 5.98 5.54 -9.36
N TYR A 355 4.77 5.12 -9.70
CA TYR A 355 4.17 3.90 -9.19
C TYR A 355 4.93 2.64 -9.65
N ASP A 356 5.04 2.43 -10.96
CA ASP A 356 5.65 1.20 -11.47
C ASP A 356 7.15 1.13 -11.18
N LEU A 357 7.83 2.28 -11.17
CA LEU A 357 9.26 2.36 -10.90
C LEU A 357 9.60 2.02 -9.45
N TYR A 358 8.75 2.40 -8.48
CA TYR A 358 8.95 2.04 -7.08
C TYR A 358 9.10 0.53 -6.92
N PHE A 359 8.13 -0.24 -7.44
CA PHE A 359 8.14 -1.69 -7.36
C PHE A 359 9.20 -2.36 -8.24
N ALA A 360 9.59 -1.72 -9.34
CA ALA A 360 10.70 -2.23 -10.15
C ALA A 360 12.04 -2.12 -9.39
N LEU A 361 12.21 -1.06 -8.59
CA LEU A 361 13.40 -0.84 -7.75
C LEU A 361 13.41 -1.75 -6.51
N ASP A 362 12.24 -2.06 -5.95
CA ASP A 362 12.06 -2.95 -4.80
C ASP A 362 12.35 -4.41 -5.19
N ALA A 363 13.60 -4.83 -5.00
CA ALA A 363 14.10 -6.09 -5.52
C ALA A 363 13.68 -7.27 -4.65
N ASP A 364 13.55 -7.09 -3.34
CA ASP A 364 13.06 -8.11 -2.43
C ASP A 364 11.52 -8.11 -2.27
N ALA A 365 10.83 -7.10 -2.80
CA ALA A 365 9.38 -6.88 -2.76
C ALA A 365 8.83 -6.73 -1.33
N ASN A 366 9.64 -6.24 -0.39
CA ASN A 366 9.20 -5.96 0.97
C ASN A 366 8.38 -4.65 1.09
N GLY A 367 8.25 -3.91 -0.02
CA GLY A 367 7.54 -2.64 -0.19
C GLY A 367 8.21 -1.45 0.48
N ARG A 368 9.51 -1.54 0.72
CA ARG A 368 10.43 -0.45 1.10
C ARG A 368 11.61 -0.48 0.13
N LEU A 369 12.22 0.66 -0.14
CA LEU A 369 13.44 0.72 -0.95
C LEU A 369 14.66 0.87 -0.05
N SER A 370 15.39 -0.22 0.17
CA SER A 370 16.66 -0.13 0.89
C SER A 370 17.66 0.73 0.12
N MET A 371 18.63 1.31 0.82
CA MET A 371 19.70 2.10 0.20
C MET A 371 20.48 1.30 -0.87
N ALA A 372 20.59 -0.03 -0.69
CA ALA A 372 21.20 -0.92 -1.66
C ALA A 372 20.35 -1.04 -2.92
N GLU A 373 19.05 -1.31 -2.78
CA GLU A 373 18.12 -1.43 -3.91
C GLU A 373 18.00 -0.14 -4.72
N LEU A 374 17.81 0.98 -4.03
CA LEU A 374 17.74 2.29 -4.68
C LEU A 374 19.06 2.64 -5.38
N GLY A 375 20.21 2.38 -4.72
CA GLY A 375 21.53 2.61 -5.30
C GLY A 375 21.81 1.74 -6.53
N ASP A 376 21.50 0.44 -6.45
CA ASP A 376 21.70 -0.52 -7.53
C ASP A 376 20.77 -0.24 -8.71
N GLY A 377 19.50 0.04 -8.43
CA GLY A 377 18.51 0.40 -9.42
C GLY A 377 18.85 1.71 -10.14
N LEU A 378 19.25 2.76 -9.42
CA LEU A 378 19.71 4.02 -10.03
C LEU A 378 20.94 3.79 -10.92
N ARG A 379 21.91 2.99 -10.45
CA ARG A 379 23.08 2.63 -11.28
C ARG A 379 22.62 1.93 -12.55
N ALA A 380 21.75 0.94 -12.45
CA ALA A 380 21.24 0.19 -13.60
C ALA A 380 20.52 1.10 -14.62
N LEU A 381 19.65 2.00 -14.15
CA LEU A 381 18.92 2.93 -15.00
C LEU A 381 19.84 3.94 -15.73
N LEU A 382 20.98 4.27 -15.14
CA LEU A 382 21.91 5.29 -15.64
C LEU A 382 23.08 4.74 -16.46
N LEU A 383 23.32 3.41 -16.42
CA LEU A 383 24.39 2.76 -17.18
C LEU A 383 24.22 3.04 -18.68
N GLY A 384 25.17 3.81 -19.23
CA GLY A 384 25.21 4.18 -20.66
C GLY A 384 24.58 5.54 -21.02
N GLN A 385 23.93 6.24 -20.07
CA GLN A 385 23.22 7.50 -20.35
C GLN A 385 23.83 8.75 -19.69
N SER A 386 24.63 8.62 -18.62
CA SER A 386 25.21 9.80 -17.96
C SER A 386 26.63 9.54 -17.43
N PRO A 387 27.67 10.22 -17.96
CA PRO A 387 29.02 10.18 -17.39
C PRO A 387 29.16 10.89 -16.03
N THR A 388 28.07 11.47 -15.49
CA THR A 388 28.06 12.23 -14.22
C THR A 388 27.52 11.45 -13.02
N ALA A 389 27.29 10.14 -13.19
CA ALA A 389 26.81 9.23 -12.16
C ALA A 389 27.98 8.66 -11.33
N ASP A 390 28.65 9.51 -10.55
CA ASP A 390 29.60 9.03 -9.54
C ASP A 390 28.83 8.19 -8.48
N PRO A 391 29.18 6.91 -8.27
CA PRO A 391 28.52 6.04 -7.29
C PRO A 391 28.43 6.64 -5.88
N ALA A 392 29.42 7.43 -5.45
CA ALA A 392 29.40 8.06 -4.13
C ALA A 392 28.31 9.12 -4.01
N ASN A 393 28.11 9.92 -5.06
CA ASN A 393 27.09 10.96 -5.13
C ASN A 393 25.67 10.37 -5.26
N LEU A 394 25.53 9.21 -5.92
CA LEU A 394 24.25 8.48 -5.98
C LEU A 394 23.82 7.99 -4.60
N ALA A 395 24.74 7.42 -3.82
CA ALA A 395 24.43 6.96 -2.47
C ALA A 395 24.05 8.11 -1.52
N GLU A 396 24.71 9.27 -1.64
CA GLU A 396 24.33 10.47 -0.89
C GLU A 396 22.95 11.00 -1.30
N THR A 397 22.66 11.00 -2.60
CA THR A 397 21.36 11.42 -3.13
C THR A 397 20.25 10.48 -2.66
N ALA A 398 20.49 9.16 -2.65
CA ALA A 398 19.56 8.16 -2.14
C ALA A 398 19.25 8.35 -0.65
N ARG A 399 20.29 8.53 0.19
CA ARG A 399 20.12 8.81 1.63
C ARG A 399 19.35 10.09 1.91
N GLY A 400 19.40 11.08 1.01
CA GLY A 400 18.65 12.32 1.18
C GLY A 400 17.13 12.19 0.94
N LEU A 401 16.66 11.03 0.48
CA LEU A 401 15.23 10.70 0.33
C LEU A 401 14.63 10.04 1.58
N ASP A 402 15.44 9.42 2.43
CA ASP A 402 15.03 8.89 3.73
C ASP A 402 14.85 10.09 4.68
N LEU A 403 13.59 10.45 4.91
CA LEU A 403 13.17 11.65 5.64
C LEU A 403 13.00 11.39 7.13
N ASP A 404 12.65 10.16 7.52
CA ASP A 404 12.48 9.77 8.92
C ASP A 404 13.76 9.18 9.56
N GLY A 405 14.75 8.82 8.73
CA GLY A 405 16.04 8.29 9.13
C GLY A 405 16.01 6.80 9.47
N ASN A 406 15.02 6.05 9.01
CA ASN A 406 14.86 4.63 9.32
C ASN A 406 15.80 3.72 8.50
N GLY A 407 16.45 4.25 7.47
CA GLY A 407 17.42 3.55 6.62
C GLY A 407 16.87 3.03 5.30
N ASP A 408 15.56 3.10 5.08
CA ASP A 408 14.87 2.73 3.85
C ASP A 408 14.08 3.94 3.30
N VAL A 409 13.72 3.91 2.03
CA VAL A 409 12.78 4.87 1.46
C VAL A 409 11.40 4.22 1.38
N GLU A 410 10.46 4.71 2.18
CA GLU A 410 9.08 4.22 2.20
C GLU A 410 8.22 4.84 1.08
N TRP A 411 7.05 4.27 0.82
CA TRP A 411 6.13 4.74 -0.22
C TRP A 411 5.78 6.23 -0.07
N ALA A 412 5.54 6.71 1.15
CA ALA A 412 5.20 8.11 1.38
C ALA A 412 6.34 9.07 1.03
N GLU A 413 7.59 8.67 1.27
CA GLU A 413 8.79 9.47 0.96
C GLU A 413 9.04 9.48 -0.55
N TRP A 414 8.82 8.35 -1.22
CA TRP A 414 8.84 8.25 -2.67
C TRP A 414 7.75 9.13 -3.32
N VAL A 415 6.54 9.15 -2.75
CA VAL A 415 5.45 10.02 -3.22
C VAL A 415 5.75 11.49 -2.95
N ALA A 416 6.45 11.85 -1.87
CA ALA A 416 6.88 13.22 -1.63
C ALA A 416 7.76 13.74 -2.77
N LEU A 417 8.66 12.90 -3.28
CA LEU A 417 9.46 13.18 -4.48
C LEU A 417 8.59 13.30 -5.74
N ALA A 418 7.60 12.42 -5.90
CA ALA A 418 6.65 12.49 -7.03
C ALA A 418 5.86 13.80 -7.06
N ILE A 419 5.34 14.23 -5.90
CA ILE A 419 4.62 15.50 -5.72
C ILE A 419 5.55 16.67 -6.02
N PHE A 420 6.80 16.62 -5.56
CA PHE A 420 7.76 17.66 -5.87
C PHE A 420 7.97 17.80 -7.38
N SER A 421 8.11 16.68 -8.10
CA SER A 421 8.34 16.68 -9.56
C SER A 421 7.11 16.96 -10.41
N THR A 422 5.91 16.61 -9.92
CA THR A 422 4.69 16.55 -10.73
C THR A 422 3.62 17.45 -10.11
N PRO A 423 3.53 18.73 -10.54
CA PRO A 423 2.60 19.69 -9.94
C PRO A 423 1.14 19.26 -9.93
N ASP A 424 0.71 18.53 -10.96
CA ASP A 424 -0.68 18.07 -11.15
C ASP A 424 -1.15 17.12 -10.03
N LEU A 425 -0.23 16.48 -9.30
CA LEU A 425 -0.60 15.70 -8.11
C LEU A 425 -1.24 16.57 -7.02
N LEU A 426 -1.00 17.88 -7.03
CA LEU A 426 -1.61 18.89 -6.15
C LEU A 426 -2.45 19.91 -6.94
N ASP A 427 -3.13 19.48 -8.01
CA ASP A 427 -4.07 20.31 -8.77
C ASP A 427 -5.27 20.85 -7.96
N CYS A 428 -5.48 20.36 -6.73
CA CYS A 428 -6.41 20.89 -5.75
C CYS A 428 -5.73 21.16 -4.41
N ASP A 429 -6.25 22.14 -3.66
CA ASP A 429 -5.69 22.57 -2.38
C ASP A 429 -5.92 21.55 -1.23
N GLU A 430 -6.80 20.57 -1.42
CA GLU A 430 -7.25 19.70 -0.34
C GLU A 430 -6.15 18.85 0.33
N PRO A 431 -5.22 18.19 -0.39
CA PRO A 431 -4.11 17.49 0.26
C PRO A 431 -3.21 18.43 1.07
N LEU A 432 -3.06 19.68 0.61
CA LEU A 432 -2.29 20.69 1.33
C LEU A 432 -3.01 21.17 2.59
N GLU A 433 -4.32 21.36 2.52
CA GLU A 433 -5.15 21.70 3.69
C GLU A 433 -5.17 20.58 4.74
N ILE A 434 -5.25 19.32 4.31
CA ILE A 434 -5.15 18.15 5.21
C ILE A 434 -3.77 18.12 5.85
N ALA A 435 -2.69 18.23 5.05
CA ALA A 435 -1.32 18.28 5.54
C ALA A 435 -1.11 19.41 6.56
N PHE A 436 -1.64 20.61 6.26
CA PHE A 436 -1.58 21.76 7.17
C PHE A 436 -2.25 21.44 8.51
N ARG A 437 -3.49 20.93 8.51
CA ARG A 437 -4.20 20.57 9.74
C ARG A 437 -3.48 19.50 10.56
N TRP A 438 -2.89 18.51 9.89
CA TRP A 438 -2.12 17.46 10.55
C TRP A 438 -0.88 18.03 11.24
N LEU A 439 -0.12 18.86 10.52
CA LEU A 439 1.07 19.53 11.06
C LEU A 439 0.70 20.49 12.20
N ASP A 440 -0.41 21.22 12.08
CA ASP A 440 -0.97 22.18 13.07
C ASP A 440 -1.62 21.49 14.28
N GLY A 441 -1.60 20.16 14.35
CA GLY A 441 -2.35 19.43 15.37
C GLY A 441 -1.91 19.64 16.83
N ALA A 442 -0.78 20.30 17.12
CA ALA A 442 -0.33 20.52 18.51
C ALA A 442 -0.80 21.86 19.09
N SER A 443 -0.87 22.92 18.28
CA SER A 443 -1.43 24.22 18.64
C SER A 443 -2.90 24.35 18.22
N GLY A 444 -3.23 23.92 17.01
CA GLY A 444 -4.53 24.06 16.37
C GLY A 444 -4.93 25.53 16.16
N ASP A 445 -3.94 26.43 16.07
CA ASP A 445 -4.18 27.87 16.02
C ASP A 445 -4.19 28.46 14.61
N GLY A 446 -3.97 27.61 13.59
CA GLY A 446 -3.95 27.99 12.19
C GLY A 446 -2.61 28.57 11.73
N VAL A 447 -1.53 28.36 12.48
CA VAL A 447 -0.17 28.79 12.16
C VAL A 447 0.84 27.69 12.54
N LEU A 448 1.60 27.20 11.56
CA LEU A 448 2.64 26.20 11.82
C LEU A 448 3.90 26.86 12.39
N ASP A 449 4.13 26.68 13.68
CA ASP A 449 5.32 27.18 14.36
C ASP A 449 6.29 26.05 14.77
N ALA A 450 7.33 26.41 15.52
CA ALA A 450 8.30 25.42 15.99
C ALA A 450 7.75 24.40 17.00
N LYS A 451 6.67 24.73 17.72
CA LYS A 451 5.99 23.82 18.65
C LYS A 451 5.24 22.74 17.88
N ASP A 452 4.67 23.08 16.73
CA ASP A 452 3.95 22.16 15.85
C ASP A 452 4.87 21.23 15.07
N LEU A 453 5.96 21.77 14.53
CA LEU A 453 6.81 21.05 13.57
C LEU A 453 7.91 20.20 14.21
N VAL A 454 8.41 20.56 15.41
CA VAL A 454 9.56 19.86 16.03
C VAL A 454 9.34 18.37 16.26
N ARG A 455 8.08 17.94 16.47
CA ARG A 455 7.73 16.52 16.67
C ARG A 455 7.92 15.64 15.43
N PHE A 456 7.97 16.26 14.25
CA PHE A 456 8.13 15.57 12.96
C PHE A 456 9.56 15.65 12.41
N LEU A 457 10.47 16.32 13.13
CA LEU A 457 11.86 16.50 12.70
C LEU A 457 12.80 15.92 13.76
N PRO A 458 13.08 14.60 13.69
CA PRO A 458 13.95 13.93 14.64
C PRO A 458 15.31 14.63 14.74
N GLY A 459 15.79 14.84 15.98
CA GLY A 459 17.07 15.48 16.24
C GLY A 459 17.10 17.01 16.09
N ALA A 460 16.01 17.65 15.64
CA ALA A 460 15.91 19.10 15.58
C ALA A 460 15.44 19.70 16.92
N THR A 461 16.05 20.80 17.34
CA THR A 461 15.57 21.59 18.48
C THR A 461 14.51 22.59 18.03
N ARG A 462 13.58 22.97 18.91
CA ARG A 462 12.59 24.03 18.63
C ARG A 462 13.24 25.32 18.11
N LYS A 463 14.43 25.66 18.60
CA LYS A 463 15.18 26.85 18.15
C LYS A 463 15.64 26.73 16.70
N GLN A 464 16.17 25.56 16.30
CA GLN A 464 16.56 25.31 14.91
C GLN A 464 15.35 25.35 13.98
N VAL A 465 14.24 24.74 14.39
CA VAL A 465 12.98 24.77 13.61
C VAL A 465 12.46 26.21 13.47
N ALA A 466 12.42 26.98 14.55
CA ALA A 466 12.01 28.39 14.51
C ALA A 466 12.90 29.23 13.58
N GLN A 467 14.20 28.97 13.58
CA GLN A 467 15.15 29.66 12.70
C GLN A 467 14.94 29.30 11.23
N ALA A 468 14.55 28.06 10.91
CA ALA A 468 14.21 27.63 9.57
C ALA A 468 12.86 28.21 9.09
N VAL A 469 11.85 28.26 9.96
CA VAL A 469 10.50 28.76 9.63
C VAL A 469 10.48 30.28 9.41
N ARG A 470 11.25 31.03 10.18
CA ARG A 470 11.23 32.51 10.17
C ARG A 470 11.40 33.16 8.77
N PRO A 471 12.37 32.76 7.92
CA PRO A 471 12.50 33.33 6.56
C PRO A 471 11.39 32.90 5.59
N MET A 472 10.61 31.85 5.92
CA MET A 472 9.54 31.32 5.08
C MET A 472 8.18 31.97 5.34
N ALA A 473 7.98 32.52 6.55
CA ALA A 473 6.74 33.20 6.94
C ALA A 473 6.62 34.58 6.28
N ARG A 474 5.66 34.76 5.37
CA ARG A 474 5.42 36.02 4.63
C ARG A 474 4.13 36.71 5.05
N SER A 475 3.19 36.00 5.67
CA SER A 475 1.91 36.56 6.09
C SER A 475 2.03 37.54 7.28
N PRO A 476 1.34 38.70 7.27
CA PRO A 476 1.31 39.63 8.42
C PRO A 476 0.79 38.99 9.71
N ARG A 477 -0.05 37.96 9.59
CA ARG A 477 -0.60 37.20 10.73
C ARG A 477 0.49 36.44 11.49
N ALA A 478 1.57 36.05 10.80
CA ALA A 478 2.76 35.42 11.36
C ALA A 478 3.71 36.41 12.05
N ALA A 479 3.56 37.71 11.84
CA ALA A 479 4.44 38.74 12.39
C ALA A 479 3.95 39.35 13.72
N CYS A 480 2.70 39.06 14.13
CA CYS A 480 2.02 39.80 15.20
C CYS A 480 1.89 39.05 16.55
N GLN A 481 2.48 37.86 16.72
CA GLN A 481 2.52 37.19 18.02
C GLN A 481 3.97 37.02 18.48
N GLY A 482 4.27 37.44 19.71
CA GLY A 482 5.60 37.36 20.29
C GLY A 482 6.15 35.92 20.28
N GLU A 483 7.46 35.82 20.05
CA GLU A 483 8.29 34.59 20.02
C GLU A 483 8.01 33.50 18.97
N GLY A 484 7.24 33.75 17.90
CA GLY A 484 7.22 32.80 16.78
C GLY A 484 6.65 33.35 15.48
N ALA A 485 7.51 33.54 14.48
CA ALA A 485 7.06 33.55 13.09
C ALA A 485 6.64 32.11 12.74
N GLY A 486 5.44 31.94 12.19
CA GLY A 486 4.94 30.64 11.76
C GLY A 486 4.32 30.68 10.36
N LEU A 487 4.08 29.51 9.77
CA LEU A 487 3.59 29.41 8.40
C LEU A 487 2.06 29.33 8.39
N THR A 488 1.43 30.20 7.62
CA THR A 488 0.03 30.04 7.24
C THR A 488 -0.10 29.06 6.07
N LEU A 489 -1.32 28.59 5.78
CA LEU A 489 -1.58 27.76 4.61
C LEU A 489 -1.09 28.42 3.30
N VAL A 490 -1.23 29.75 3.20
CA VAL A 490 -0.76 30.53 2.04
C VAL A 490 0.77 30.52 1.94
N ASP A 491 1.47 30.59 3.08
CA ASP A 491 2.93 30.47 3.11
C ASP A 491 3.37 29.08 2.66
N MET A 492 2.64 28.02 3.05
CA MET A 492 2.88 26.64 2.64
C MET A 492 2.69 26.46 1.11
N GLN A 493 1.60 26.99 0.54
CA GLN A 493 1.36 27.03 -0.91
C GLN A 493 2.48 27.75 -1.67
N PHE A 494 2.95 28.87 -1.13
CA PHE A 494 4.03 29.65 -1.72
C PHE A 494 5.37 28.88 -1.67
N LEU A 495 5.67 28.28 -0.51
CA LEU A 495 6.88 27.50 -0.27
C LEU A 495 6.99 26.32 -1.25
N MET A 496 5.91 25.58 -1.50
CA MET A 496 5.93 24.48 -2.47
C MET A 496 6.18 24.95 -3.90
N ARG A 497 5.62 26.10 -4.29
CA ARG A 497 5.86 26.70 -5.62
C ARG A 497 7.32 27.12 -5.80
N VAL A 498 7.92 27.76 -4.78
CA VAL A 498 9.33 28.18 -4.82
C VAL A 498 10.26 26.97 -4.83
N ALA A 499 10.00 25.97 -3.97
CA ALA A 499 10.77 24.73 -3.95
C ALA A 499 10.83 24.09 -5.35
N ARG A 500 9.71 24.08 -6.08
CA ARG A 500 9.63 23.56 -7.45
C ARG A 500 10.33 24.44 -8.49
N ALA A 501 10.22 25.76 -8.40
CA ALA A 501 10.82 26.69 -9.35
C ALA A 501 12.36 26.68 -9.32
N GLY A 502 12.98 26.17 -8.24
CA GLY A 502 14.42 26.09 -8.10
C GLY A 502 15.10 27.45 -7.93
N ASP A 503 14.33 28.51 -7.66
CA ASP A 503 14.82 29.88 -7.66
C ASP A 503 15.05 30.38 -6.23
N THR A 504 16.33 30.51 -5.87
CA THR A 504 16.82 31.32 -4.76
C THR A 504 16.87 32.80 -5.18
N SER A 505 15.81 33.33 -5.79
CA SER A 505 15.72 34.76 -6.05
C SER A 505 15.12 35.46 -4.82
N GLU A 506 15.94 36.34 -4.24
CA GLU A 506 15.55 37.33 -3.23
C GLU A 506 14.22 37.99 -3.61
N PRO A 507 13.38 38.37 -2.63
CA PRO A 507 12.29 39.27 -2.92
C PRO A 507 12.90 40.64 -3.26
N HIS A 508 13.06 40.92 -4.55
CA HIS A 508 13.09 42.30 -5.00
C HIS A 508 11.76 42.92 -4.62
N GLY A 509 11.83 43.86 -3.68
CA GLY A 509 10.73 44.74 -3.35
C GLY A 509 10.26 45.48 -4.59
N ALA A 510 8.94 45.55 -4.72
CA ALA A 510 8.22 46.64 -5.36
C ALA A 510 6.93 46.85 -4.56
#